data_AF-A0A2K4FYX7-F1
#
_entry.id   AF-A0A2K4FYX7-F1
#
_cell.length_a   1.000
_cell.length_b   1.000
_cell.length_c   1.000
_cell.angle_alpha   90.00
_cell.angle_beta   90.00
_cell.angle_gamma   90.00
#
_symmetry.space_group_name_H-M   'P 1'
#
loop_
_entity.id
_entity.type
_entity.pdbx_description
1 polymer ?
#
loop_
_entity_poly.entity_id
_entity_poly.type
_entity_poly.pdbx_seq_one_letter_code
_entity_poly.pdbx_strand_id
1 'polypeptide(L)'
;LPEFKQQLEDSEDAYARFRNQNGTVAFDEEAKAALTMSVQLQTKLLESQQLRRELLSRFTESNPKVRMIDGQIAAVRHEIEGLETRVSAMPAVQRDALRLERDVRVNGELYMSLLN
;
A
#
# COMPACT_ATOMS: atom_id res chain seq x y z
N LEU A 1 -2.48 10.87 14.34
CA LEU A 1 -3.48 9.88 14.79
C LEU A 1 -4.86 10.10 14.16
N PRO A 2 -5.51 11.28 14.25
CA PRO A 2 -6.82 11.49 13.62
C PRO A 2 -6.81 11.27 12.10
N GLU A 3 -5.74 11.71 11.42
CA GLU A 3 -5.62 11.60 9.97
C GLU A 3 -5.52 10.14 9.46
N PHE A 4 -4.69 9.29 10.09
CA PHE A 4 -4.57 7.88 9.72
C PHE A 4 -5.85 7.09 10.03
N LYS A 5 -6.55 7.45 11.10
CA LYS A 5 -7.87 6.89 11.40
C LYS A 5 -8.88 7.26 10.30
N GLN A 6 -8.90 8.53 9.88
CA GLN A 6 -9.76 8.97 8.78
C GLN A 6 -9.44 8.24 7.47
N GLN A 7 -8.15 8.07 7.13
CA GLN A 7 -7.73 7.33 5.94
C GLN A 7 -8.19 5.87 5.97
N LEU A 8 -8.13 5.21 7.14
CA LEU A 8 -8.67 3.88 7.33
C LEU A 8 -10.19 3.87 7.08
N GLU A 9 -10.94 4.75 7.76
CA GLU A 9 -12.40 4.85 7.62
C GLU A 9 -12.80 5.12 6.15
N ASP A 10 -12.13 6.04 5.45
CA ASP A 10 -12.40 6.35 4.05
C ASP A 10 -12.16 5.13 3.13
N SER A 11 -11.10 4.36 3.39
CA SER A 11 -10.80 3.15 2.63
C SER A 11 -11.80 2.02 2.89
N GLU A 12 -12.24 1.85 4.15
CA GLU A 12 -13.27 0.89 4.54
C GLU A 12 -14.60 1.22 3.88
N ASP A 13 -14.99 2.50 3.89
CA ASP A 13 -16.18 3.01 3.22
C ASP A 13 -16.14 2.77 1.71
N ALA A 14 -15.00 3.05 1.06
CA ALA A 14 -14.83 2.83 -0.37
C ALA A 14 -14.97 1.33 -0.72
N TYR A 15 -14.35 0.45 0.06
CA TYR A 15 -14.45 -1.00 -0.15
C TYR A 15 -15.87 -1.52 0.13
N ALA A 16 -16.53 -1.01 1.18
CA ALA A 16 -17.91 -1.38 1.51
C ALA A 16 -18.87 -0.98 0.38
N ARG A 17 -18.76 0.24 -0.15
CA ARG A 17 -19.57 0.70 -1.31
C ARG A 17 -19.36 -0.18 -2.53
N PHE A 18 -18.11 -0.53 -2.83
CA PHE A 18 -17.79 -1.42 -3.93
C PHE A 18 -18.45 -2.79 -3.78
N ARG A 19 -18.36 -3.42 -2.60
CA ARG A 19 -19.00 -4.73 -2.33
C ARG A 19 -20.52 -4.65 -2.41
N ASN A 20 -21.13 -3.56 -1.94
CA ASN A 20 -22.58 -3.37 -2.04
C ASN A 20 -23.06 -3.28 -3.50
N GLN A 21 -22.24 -2.75 -4.40
CA GLN A 21 -22.57 -2.59 -5.82
C GLN A 21 -22.24 -3.83 -6.65
N ASN A 22 -21.15 -4.53 -6.35
CA ASN A 22 -20.60 -5.60 -7.19
C ASN A 22 -20.75 -7.00 -6.57
N GLY A 23 -21.22 -7.08 -5.32
CA GLY A 23 -21.20 -8.31 -4.53
C GLY A 23 -19.80 -8.65 -4.01
N THR A 24 -19.68 -9.82 -3.39
CA THR A 24 -18.39 -10.34 -2.95
C THR A 24 -17.61 -10.86 -4.15
N VAL A 25 -16.42 -10.31 -4.36
CA VAL A 25 -15.49 -10.78 -5.40
C VAL A 25 -14.67 -11.94 -4.85
N ALA A 26 -14.75 -13.10 -5.50
CA ALA A 26 -13.90 -14.23 -5.17
C ALA A 26 -12.53 -14.08 -5.84
N PHE A 27 -11.46 -14.08 -5.04
CA PHE A 27 -10.10 -14.15 -5.53
C PHE A 27 -9.65 -15.60 -5.70
N ASP A 28 -9.07 -15.90 -6.86
CA ASP A 28 -8.27 -17.10 -7.03
C ASP A 28 -6.93 -16.99 -6.28
N GLU A 29 -6.12 -18.04 -6.33
CA GLU A 29 -4.86 -18.09 -5.60
C GLU A 29 -3.83 -17.08 -6.14
N GLU A 30 -3.85 -16.80 -7.44
CA GLU A 30 -2.96 -15.80 -8.04
C GLU A 30 -3.31 -14.39 -7.54
N ALA A 31 -4.60 -14.04 -7.53
CA ALA A 31 -5.09 -12.76 -7.02
C ALA A 31 -4.84 -12.61 -5.52
N LYS A 32 -5.00 -13.67 -4.71
CA LYS A 32 -4.65 -13.64 -3.27
C LYS A 32 -3.17 -13.42 -3.03
N ALA A 33 -2.31 -14.10 -3.80
CA ALA A 33 -0.86 -13.91 -3.72
C ALA A 33 -0.47 -12.49 -4.14
N ALA A 34 -1.08 -11.97 -5.22
CA ALA A 34 -0.88 -10.61 -5.67
C ALA A 34 -1.33 -9.58 -4.62
N LEU A 35 -2.50 -9.75 -4.01
CA LEU A 35 -3.00 -8.89 -2.93
C LEU A 35 -2.02 -8.88 -1.75
N THR A 36 -1.57 -10.05 -1.30
CA THR A 36 -0.62 -10.18 -0.18
C THR A 36 0.69 -9.45 -0.46
N MET A 37 1.26 -9.67 -1.65
CA MET A 37 2.49 -8.97 -2.08
C MET A 37 2.25 -7.46 -2.19
N SER A 38 1.07 -7.04 -2.68
CA SER A 38 0.73 -5.63 -2.85
C SER A 38 0.68 -4.90 -1.51
N VAL A 39 0.05 -5.51 -0.50
CA VAL A 39 0.01 -4.96 0.87
C VAL A 39 1.42 -4.83 1.42
N GLN A 40 2.23 -5.90 1.36
CA GLN A 40 3.61 -5.90 1.86
C GLN A 40 4.48 -4.82 1.23
N LEU A 41 4.41 -4.67 -0.10
CA LEU A 41 5.19 -3.66 -0.82
C LEU A 41 4.74 -2.24 -0.49
N GLN A 42 3.43 -1.98 -0.42
CA GLN A 42 2.90 -0.67 -0.06
C GLN A 42 3.24 -0.29 1.38
N THR A 43 3.11 -1.21 2.34
CA THR A 43 3.52 -0.99 3.73
C THR A 43 5.01 -0.64 3.80
N LYS A 44 5.88 -1.46 3.17
CA LYS A 44 7.33 -1.21 3.11
C LYS A 44 7.67 0.14 2.46
N LEU A 45 6.94 0.53 1.41
CA LEU A 45 7.13 1.82 0.75
C LEU A 45 6.83 2.97 1.71
N LEU A 46 5.71 2.91 2.42
CA LEU A 46 5.28 3.96 3.35
C LEU A 46 6.23 4.08 4.54
N GLU A 47 6.66 2.95 5.11
CA GLU A 47 7.68 2.91 6.17
C GLU A 47 9.01 3.53 5.68
N SER A 48 9.45 3.16 4.48
CA SER A 48 10.69 3.70 3.89
C SER A 48 10.58 5.22 3.66
N GLN A 49 9.42 5.70 3.22
CA GLN A 49 9.16 7.13 3.06
C GLN A 49 9.11 7.87 4.40
N GLN A 50 8.57 7.25 5.45
CA GLN A 50 8.59 7.81 6.80
C GLN A 50 10.02 7.93 7.33
N LEU A 51 10.84 6.88 7.18
CA LEU A 51 12.25 6.91 7.53
C LEU A 51 13.01 7.97 6.74
N ARG A 52 12.72 8.13 5.45
CA ARG A 52 13.29 9.21 4.63
C ARG A 52 12.95 10.60 5.20
N ARG A 53 11.68 10.84 5.57
CA ARG A 53 11.26 12.11 6.20
C ARG A 53 11.99 12.35 7.51
N GLU A 54 12.17 11.32 8.33
CA GLU A 54 12.95 11.43 9.57
C GLU A 54 14.41 11.78 9.29
N LEU A 55 15.05 11.09 8.33
CA LEU A 55 16.44 11.38 7.95
C LEU A 55 16.60 12.82 7.45
N LEU A 56 15.65 13.31 6.63
CA LEU A 56 15.67 14.68 6.11
C LEU A 56 15.45 15.76 7.18
N SER A 57 14.86 15.42 8.32
CA SER A 57 14.79 16.34 9.46
C SER A 57 16.17 16.61 10.09
N ARG A 58 17.17 15.76 9.81
CA ARG A 58 18.52 15.81 10.39
C ARG A 58 19.64 15.97 9.37
N PHE A 59 19.39 15.57 8.13
CA PHE A 59 20.40 15.48 7.07
C PHE A 59 19.89 16.09 5.76
N THR A 60 20.81 16.45 4.88
CA THR A 60 20.50 16.88 3.51
C THR A 60 20.27 15.70 2.58
N GLU A 61 19.66 15.94 1.42
CA GLU A 61 19.47 14.93 0.37
C GLU A 61 20.78 14.29 -0.12
N SER A 62 21.89 15.03 -0.03
CA SER A 62 23.23 14.55 -0.39
C SER A 62 23.87 13.63 0.67
N ASN A 63 23.23 13.39 1.81
CA ASN A 63 23.77 12.49 2.81
C ASN A 63 23.71 11.03 2.33
N PRO A 64 24.75 10.20 2.56
CA PRO A 64 24.74 8.79 2.15
C PRO A 64 23.56 7.98 2.69
N LYS A 65 23.07 8.27 3.90
CA LYS A 65 21.91 7.58 4.49
C LYS A 65 20.62 7.92 3.75
N VAL A 66 20.46 9.18 3.33
CA VAL A 66 19.29 9.62 2.55
C VAL A 66 19.32 8.98 1.15
N ARG A 67 20.48 8.99 0.48
CA ARG A 67 20.61 8.31 -0.82
C ARG A 67 20.35 6.80 -0.75
N MET A 68 20.74 6.15 0.35
CA MET A 68 20.48 4.73 0.55
C MET A 68 18.97 4.44 0.64
N ILE A 69 18.23 5.21 1.45
CA ILE A 69 16.78 5.02 1.55
C ILE A 69 16.06 5.41 0.24
N ASP A 70 16.57 6.40 -0.50
CA ASP A 70 16.06 6.75 -1.84
C ASP A 70 16.18 5.57 -2.81
N GLY A 71 17.32 4.88 -2.79
CA GLY A 71 17.53 3.66 -3.58
C GLY A 71 16.57 2.52 -3.18
N GLN A 72 16.31 2.35 -1.88
CA GLN A 72 15.34 1.36 -1.39
C GLN A 72 13.91 1.70 -1.81
N ILE A 73 13.51 2.97 -1.72
CA ILE A 73 12.22 3.46 -2.19
C ILE A 73 12.06 3.20 -3.69
N ALA A 74 13.09 3.50 -4.49
CA ALA A 74 13.06 3.27 -5.93
C ALA A 74 12.91 1.77 -6.27
N ALA A 75 13.64 0.89 -5.56
CA ALA A 75 13.52 -0.55 -5.75
C ALA A 75 12.11 -1.08 -5.42
N VAL A 76 11.54 -0.66 -4.28
CA VAL A 76 10.18 -1.07 -3.89
C VAL A 76 9.13 -0.56 -4.88
N ARG A 77 9.27 0.68 -5.37
CA ARG A 77 8.39 1.21 -6.42
C ARG A 77 8.45 0.38 -7.70
N HIS A 78 9.65 -0.02 -8.10
CA HIS A 78 9.82 -0.87 -9.28
C HIS A 78 9.15 -2.25 -9.10
N GLU A 79 9.24 -2.85 -7.91
CA GLU A 79 8.52 -4.09 -7.59
C GLU A 79 7.00 -3.89 -7.63
N ILE A 80 6.49 -2.75 -7.14
CA ILE A 80 5.07 -2.39 -7.23
C ILE A 80 4.61 -2.28 -8.68
N GLU A 81 5.36 -1.57 -9.54
CA GLU A 81 5.04 -1.44 -10.97
C GLU A 81 4.98 -2.80 -11.68
N GLY A 82 5.92 -3.69 -11.36
CA GLY A 82 5.91 -5.06 -11.87
C GLY A 82 4.69 -5.86 -11.42
N LEU A 83 4.26 -5.69 -10.16
CA LEU A 83 3.05 -6.32 -9.64
C LEU A 83 1.78 -5.72 -10.27
N GLU A 84 1.71 -4.40 -10.43
CA GLU A 84 0.59 -3.71 -11.08
C GLU A 84 0.40 -4.18 -12.53
N THR A 85 1.50 -4.47 -13.24
CA THR A 85 1.44 -5.06 -14.57
C THR A 85 0.75 -6.44 -14.54
N ARG A 86 1.03 -7.28 -13.55
CA ARG A 86 0.34 -8.59 -13.39
C ARG A 86 -1.12 -8.42 -13.03
N VAL A 87 -1.42 -7.55 -12.07
CA VAL A 87 -2.79 -7.22 -11.68
C VAL A 87 -3.57 -6.66 -12.87
N SER A 88 -2.95 -5.91 -13.77
CA SER A 88 -3.60 -5.36 -14.97
C SER A 88 -4.19 -6.42 -15.90
N ALA A 89 -3.71 -7.67 -15.86
CA ALA A 89 -4.27 -8.77 -16.64
C ALA A 89 -5.56 -9.36 -16.06
N MET A 90 -5.89 -9.07 -14.79
CA MET A 90 -7.09 -9.59 -14.14
C MET A 90 -8.36 -8.90 -14.68
N PRO A 91 -9.53 -9.56 -14.60
CA PRO A 91 -10.84 -8.93 -14.81
C PRO A 91 -10.99 -7.63 -14.02
N ALA A 92 -11.58 -6.59 -14.63
CA ALA A 92 -11.66 -5.25 -14.07
C ALA A 92 -12.21 -5.23 -12.62
N VAL A 93 -13.28 -5.98 -12.37
CA VAL A 93 -13.89 -6.10 -11.03
C VAL A 93 -12.93 -6.71 -9.99
N GLN A 94 -12.06 -7.65 -10.37
CA GLN A 94 -11.05 -8.23 -9.47
C GLN A 94 -9.92 -7.23 -9.20
N ARG A 95 -9.49 -6.47 -10.21
CA ARG A 95 -8.47 -5.42 -10.04
C ARG A 95 -8.94 -4.35 -9.06
N ASP A 96 -10.17 -3.88 -9.23
CA ASP A 96 -10.75 -2.84 -8.37
C ASP A 96 -10.94 -3.36 -6.95
N ALA A 97 -11.44 -4.58 -6.79
CA ALA A 97 -11.55 -5.23 -5.49
C ALA A 97 -10.20 -5.36 -4.79
N LEU A 98 -9.17 -5.84 -5.50
CA LEU A 98 -7.82 -6.02 -4.97
C LEU A 98 -7.24 -4.69 -4.50
N ARG A 99 -7.37 -3.64 -5.32
CA ARG A 99 -6.88 -2.29 -4.97
C ARG A 99 -7.55 -1.78 -3.70
N LEU A 100 -8.87 -1.86 -3.62
CA LEU A 100 -9.63 -1.36 -2.47
C LEU A 100 -9.32 -2.16 -1.20
N GLU A 101 -9.22 -3.49 -1.30
CA GLU A 101 -8.88 -4.33 -0.17
C GLU A 101 -7.44 -4.11 0.30
N ARG A 102 -6.51 -3.88 -0.62
CA ARG A 102 -5.14 -3.47 -0.30
C ARG A 102 -5.13 -2.15 0.47
N ASP A 103 -5.88 -1.15 0.01
CA ASP A 103 -5.91 0.18 0.63
C ASP A 103 -6.42 0.07 2.09
N VAL A 104 -7.47 -0.72 2.34
CA VAL A 104 -7.97 -1.02 3.71
C VAL A 104 -6.89 -1.68 4.57
N ARG A 105 -6.22 -2.73 4.06
CA ARG A 105 -5.20 -3.47 4.82
C ARG A 105 -3.99 -2.61 5.16
N VAL A 106 -3.48 -1.86 4.19
CA VAL A 106 -2.33 -0.95 4.38
C VAL A 106 -2.67 0.13 5.41
N ASN A 107 -3.82 0.79 5.29
CA ASN A 107 -4.23 1.82 6.25
C ASN A 107 -4.45 1.24 7.65
N GLY A 108 -4.98 0.01 7.74
CA GLY A 108 -5.13 -0.71 9.00
C GLY A 108 -3.79 -1.01 9.67
N GLU A 109 -2.81 -1.52 8.92
CA GLU A 109 -1.45 -1.77 9.41
C GLU A 109 -0.78 -0.48 9.91
N LEU A 110 -0.88 0.61 9.15
CA LEU A 110 -0.33 1.92 9.55
C LEU A 110 -1.00 2.46 10.81
N TYR A 111 -2.34 2.40 10.89
CA TYR A 111 -3.07 2.86 12.06
C TYR A 111 -2.63 2.10 13.32
N MET A 112 -2.50 0.77 13.22
CA MET A 112 -2.02 -0.06 14.34
C MET A 112 -0.56 0.21 14.69
N SER A 113 0.31 0.47 13.71
CA SER A 113 1.73 0.79 13.97
C SER A 113 1.92 2.07 14.80
N LEU A 114 0.98 3.01 14.74
CA LEU A 114 1.01 4.28 15.48
C LEU A 114 0.44 4.18 16.90
N LEU A 115 -0.23 3.06 17.22
CA LEU A 115 -0.78 2.80 18.55
C LEU A 115 0.22 2.07 19.47
N ASN A 116 1.28 1.51 18.89
CA ASN A 116 2.36 0.80 19.60
C ASN A 116 3.56 1.71 19.84
#